data_AF-A0A3B8MXF3-F1
#
_entry.id   AF-A0A3B8MXF3-F1
#
_cell.length_a   1.000
_cell.length_b   1.000
_cell.length_c   1.000
_cell.angle_alpha   90.00
_cell.angle_beta   90.00
_cell.angle_gamma   90.00
#
_symmetry.space_group_name_H-M   'P 1'
#
loop_
_entity.id
_entity.type
_entity.pdbx_description
1 polymer ?
#
loop_
_entity_poly.entity_id
_entity_poly.type
_entity_poly.pdbx_seq_one_letter_code
_entity_poly.pdbx_strand_id
1 'polypeptide(L)'
;SDLFTNEEFYTLRDKGFLDYIMVDGKRMYEERFFQNIAYAIPDYQKRMKKDKSREESRNLNDNRLGELLNGDKPKEYKVRAKISLKIVENIEEEKVKLWLPFPKEEFQQKDVKLVS
;
A
#
# COMPACT_ATOMS: atom_id res chain seq x y z
N SER A 1 -9.65 -17.52 -17.39
CA SER A 1 -9.45 -16.25 -16.68
C SER A 1 -10.22 -15.21 -17.46
N ASP A 2 -10.61 -14.12 -16.79
CA ASP A 2 -11.11 -12.89 -17.42
C ASP A 2 -12.58 -12.89 -17.83
N LEU A 3 -13.24 -11.79 -17.49
CA LEU A 3 -14.10 -11.01 -18.37
C LEU A 3 -14.43 -9.71 -17.62
N PHE A 4 -13.39 -8.90 -17.46
CA PHE A 4 -13.52 -7.48 -17.18
C PHE A 4 -13.49 -6.79 -18.54
N THR A 5 -14.62 -6.26 -18.99
CA THR A 5 -14.70 -5.68 -20.34
C THR A 5 -14.22 -4.24 -20.35
N ASN A 6 -13.80 -3.74 -21.52
CA ASN A 6 -13.43 -2.33 -21.67
C ASN A 6 -14.61 -1.40 -21.33
N GLU A 7 -15.85 -1.82 -21.59
CA GLU A 7 -17.04 -1.04 -21.24
C GLU A 7 -17.23 -0.93 -19.72
N GLU A 8 -17.01 -2.03 -18.98
CA GLU A 8 -17.00 -2.02 -17.51
C GLU A 8 -15.91 -1.10 -16.96
N PHE A 9 -14.71 -1.12 -17.55
CA PHE A 9 -13.61 -0.24 -17.18
C PHE A 9 -13.98 1.24 -17.31
N TYR A 10 -14.50 1.64 -18.48
CA TYR A 10 -14.90 3.04 -18.69
C TYR A 10 -16.05 3.45 -17.77
N THR A 11 -17.03 2.57 -17.56
CA THR A 11 -18.14 2.82 -16.63
C THR A 11 -17.66 3.02 -15.19
N LEU A 12 -16.71 2.20 -14.72
CA LEU A 12 -16.16 2.29 -13.36
C LEU A 12 -15.28 3.53 -13.20
N ARG A 13 -14.55 3.92 -14.24
CA ARG A 13 -13.77 5.15 -14.26
C ARG A 13 -14.67 6.37 -14.20
N ASP A 14 -15.72 6.42 -15.01
CA ASP A 14 -16.63 7.57 -15.05
C ASP A 14 -17.46 7.69 -13.76
N LYS A 15 -17.67 6.56 -13.05
CA LYS A 15 -18.26 6.52 -11.70
C LYS A 15 -17.27 6.84 -10.57
N GLY A 16 -15.99 7.05 -10.87
CA GLY A 16 -14.96 7.40 -9.88
C GLY A 16 -14.42 6.23 -9.05
N PHE A 17 -14.60 4.98 -9.48
CA PHE A 17 -14.04 3.80 -8.78
C PHE A 17 -12.60 3.46 -9.21
N LEU A 18 -12.07 4.17 -10.21
CA LEU A 18 -10.74 3.96 -10.76
C LEU A 18 -9.92 5.24 -10.70
N ASP A 19 -9.00 5.28 -9.75
CA ASP A 19 -7.99 6.34 -9.67
C ASP A 19 -6.82 6.03 -10.59
N TYR A 20 -6.26 7.10 -11.18
CA TYR A 20 -5.07 7.03 -12.00
C TYR A 20 -4.13 8.19 -11.68
N ILE A 21 -2.86 7.98 -11.95
CA ILE A 21 -1.83 9.01 -11.95
C ILE A 21 -1.34 9.24 -13.38
N MET A 22 -0.78 10.43 -13.64
CA MET A 22 -0.14 10.75 -14.91
C MET A 22 1.37 10.56 -14.77
N VAL A 23 1.95 9.67 -15.59
CA VAL A 23 3.39 9.44 -15.68
C VAL A 23 3.78 9.57 -17.16
N ASP A 24 4.68 10.51 -17.49
CA ASP A 24 5.13 10.80 -18.86
C ASP A 24 3.98 11.00 -19.88
N GLY A 25 2.94 11.71 -19.45
CA GLY A 25 1.75 11.98 -20.29
C GLY A 25 0.82 10.78 -20.50
N LYS A 26 1.09 9.64 -19.87
CA LYS A 26 0.23 8.45 -19.91
C LYS A 26 -0.47 8.23 -18.57
N ARG A 27 -1.72 7.76 -18.65
CA ARG A 27 -2.50 7.36 -17.46
C ARG A 27 -2.03 6.00 -16.98
N MET A 28 -1.56 5.95 -15.74
CA MET A 28 -1.16 4.74 -15.05
C MET A 28 -2.15 4.47 -13.92
N TYR A 29 -2.69 3.25 -13.88
CA TYR A 29 -3.62 2.80 -12.84
C TYR A 29 -2.85 1.90 -11.86
N GLU A 30 -3.33 1.83 -10.62
CA GLU A 30 -2.74 0.94 -9.61
C GLU A 30 -2.84 -0.52 -10.07
N GLU A 31 -1.77 -1.29 -9.96
CA GLU A 31 -1.71 -2.66 -10.51
C GLU A 31 -2.83 -3.56 -9.95
N ARG A 32 -3.27 -3.29 -8.72
CA ARG A 32 -4.33 -4.02 -8.02
C ARG A 32 -5.71 -3.34 -8.09
N PHE A 33 -5.94 -2.45 -9.06
CA PHE A 33 -7.19 -1.72 -9.18
C PHE A 33 -8.41 -2.66 -9.22
N PHE A 34 -8.30 -3.80 -9.90
CA PHE A 34 -9.38 -4.78 -10.03
C PHE A 34 -9.76 -5.39 -8.66
N GLN A 35 -8.75 -5.64 -7.83
CA GLN A 35 -8.89 -6.15 -6.48
C GLN A 35 -9.51 -5.10 -5.55
N ASN A 36 -9.27 -3.81 -5.78
CA ASN A 36 -9.90 -2.71 -5.04
C ASN A 36 -11.37 -2.54 -5.47
N ILE A 37 -11.68 -2.63 -6.76
CA ILE A 37 -13.06 -2.63 -7.26
C ILE A 37 -13.86 -3.78 -6.65
N ALA A 38 -13.30 -4.99 -6.65
CA ALA A 38 -13.95 -6.15 -6.07
C ALA A 38 -14.10 -6.06 -4.54
N TYR A 39 -13.34 -5.20 -3.88
CA TYR A 39 -13.57 -4.86 -2.48
C TYR A 39 -14.73 -3.87 -2.31
N ALA A 40 -14.81 -2.86 -3.17
CA ALA A 40 -15.84 -1.82 -3.09
C ALA A 40 -17.22 -2.29 -3.62
N ILE A 41 -17.25 -3.21 -4.58
CA ILE A 41 -18.47 -3.64 -5.28
C ILE A 41 -18.66 -5.17 -5.11
N PRO A 42 -19.64 -5.62 -4.30
CA PRO A 42 -19.85 -7.04 -3.98
C PRO A 42 -20.05 -7.96 -5.19
N ASP A 43 -20.60 -7.45 -6.30
CA ASP A 43 -20.80 -8.24 -7.52
C ASP A 43 -19.50 -8.58 -8.25
N TYR A 44 -18.46 -7.75 -8.11
CA TYR A 44 -17.12 -8.07 -8.60
C TYR A 44 -16.41 -9.05 -7.67
N GLN A 45 -16.72 -9.03 -6.37
CA GLN A 45 -16.21 -10.00 -5.40
C GLN A 45 -16.63 -11.44 -5.74
N LYS A 46 -17.88 -11.64 -6.17
CA LYS A 46 -18.41 -12.97 -6.56
C LYS A 46 -17.68 -13.57 -7.77
N ARG A 47 -17.15 -12.72 -8.65
CA ARG A 47 -16.41 -13.11 -9.85
C ARG A 47 -14.92 -13.37 -9.57
N MET A 48 -14.41 -12.90 -8.44
CA MET A 48 -13.02 -13.14 -8.04
C MET A 48 -12.83 -14.55 -7.49
N LYS A 49 -11.78 -15.23 -7.94
CA LYS A 49 -11.33 -16.48 -7.33
C LYS A 49 -10.94 -16.19 -5.88
N LYS A 50 -11.59 -16.88 -4.93
CA LYS A 50 -11.24 -16.78 -3.51
C LYS A 50 -9.81 -17.26 -3.31
N ASP A 51 -8.96 -16.35 -2.84
CA ASP A 51 -7.62 -16.66 -2.37
C ASP A 51 -7.69 -16.85 -0.85
N LYS A 52 -7.46 -18.08 -0.38
CA LYS A 52 -7.57 -18.44 1.04
C LYS A 52 -6.59 -17.65 1.91
N SER A 53 -5.36 -17.42 1.44
CA SER A 53 -4.35 -16.63 2.14
C SER A 53 -4.83 -15.19 2.37
N ARG A 54 -5.55 -14.65 1.40
CA ARG A 54 -6.11 -13.30 1.46
C ARG A 54 -7.33 -13.22 2.39
N GLU A 55 -8.18 -14.24 2.41
CA GLU A 55 -9.32 -14.34 3.32
C GLU A 55 -8.86 -14.45 4.78
N GLU A 56 -7.82 -15.25 5.03
CA GLU A 56 -7.16 -15.35 6.34
C GLU A 56 -6.55 -14.02 6.79
N SER A 57 -5.80 -13.35 5.90
CA SER A 57 -5.19 -12.04 6.19
C SER A 57 -6.24 -10.96 6.47
N ARG A 58 -7.38 -11.01 5.76
CA ARG A 58 -8.52 -10.11 5.98
C ARG A 58 -9.16 -10.34 7.33
N ASN A 59 -9.52 -11.58 7.63
CA ASN A 59 -10.13 -11.94 8.91
C ASN A 59 -9.23 -11.56 10.09
N LEU A 60 -7.92 -11.76 9.97
CA LEU A 60 -6.96 -11.33 10.99
C LEU A 60 -7.01 -9.82 11.25
N ASN A 61 -7.08 -9.02 10.18
CA ASN A 61 -7.07 -7.56 10.29
C ASN A 61 -8.42 -7.03 10.82
N ASP A 62 -9.53 -7.56 10.32
CA ASP A 62 -10.88 -7.17 10.74
C ASP A 62 -11.15 -7.55 12.20
N ASN A 63 -10.74 -8.75 12.62
CA ASN A 63 -10.82 -9.17 14.02
C ASN A 63 -9.97 -8.27 14.91
N ARG A 64 -8.74 -7.93 14.48
CA ARG A 64 -7.86 -7.05 15.25
C ARG A 64 -8.43 -5.65 15.39
N LEU A 65 -9.05 -5.12 14.35
CA LEU A 65 -9.73 -3.82 14.40
C LEU A 65 -10.91 -3.87 15.38
N GLY A 66 -11.70 -4.94 15.35
CA GLY A 66 -12.80 -5.18 16.30
C GLY A 66 -12.30 -5.21 17.75
N GLU A 67 -11.21 -5.93 18.03
CA GLU A 67 -10.57 -5.95 19.36
C GLU A 67 -10.18 -4.54 19.84
N LEU A 68 -9.53 -3.74 18.98
CA LEU A 68 -9.12 -2.38 19.30
C LEU A 68 -10.32 -1.45 19.57
N LEU A 69 -11.39 -1.56 18.78
CA LEU A 69 -12.63 -0.80 18.99
C LEU A 69 -13.33 -1.20 20.29
N ASN A 70 -13.21 -2.45 20.69
CA ASN A 70 -13.75 -2.98 21.95
C ASN A 70 -12.84 -2.71 23.17
N GLY A 71 -11.82 -1.86 23.02
CA GLY A 71 -10.97 -1.39 24.12
C GLY A 71 -9.71 -2.20 24.37
N ASP A 72 -9.37 -3.14 23.47
CA ASP A 72 -8.07 -3.81 23.55
C ASP A 72 -6.92 -2.84 23.24
N LYS A 73 -5.74 -3.10 23.82
CA LYS A 73 -4.59 -2.20 23.70
C LYS A 73 -3.87 -2.41 22.36
N PRO A 74 -3.41 -1.33 21.69
CA PRO A 74 -2.52 -1.45 20.55
C PRO A 74 -1.30 -2.31 20.89
N LYS A 75 -0.92 -3.22 19.99
CA LYS A 75 0.34 -3.95 20.13
C LYS A 75 1.45 -3.05 19.63
N GLU A 76 2.42 -2.78 20.48
CA GLU A 76 3.59 -1.98 20.14
C GLU A 76 4.76 -2.90 19.79
N TYR A 77 5.51 -2.54 18.74
CA TYR A 77 6.63 -3.32 18.24
C TYR A 77 7.84 -2.42 18.04
N LYS A 78 9.02 -2.92 18.42
CA LYS A 78 10.28 -2.23 18.16
C LYS A 78 10.89 -2.75 16.86
N VAL A 79 10.99 -1.87 15.86
CA VAL A 79 11.54 -2.20 14.54
C VAL A 79 12.95 -1.60 14.40
N ARG A 80 13.91 -2.39 13.92
CA ARG A 80 15.24 -1.91 13.52
C ARG A 80 15.41 -2.10 12.02
N ALA A 81 15.41 -1.00 11.28
CA ALA A 81 15.67 -0.99 9.84
C ALA A 81 17.12 -0.58 9.56
N LYS A 82 17.75 -1.21 8.56
CA LYS A 82 19.08 -0.83 8.05
C LYS A 82 18.94 -0.28 6.65
N ILE A 83 19.44 0.93 6.41
CA ILE A 83 19.54 1.52 5.08
C ILE A 83 21.01 1.41 4.65
N SER A 84 21.25 0.80 3.48
CA SER A 84 22.58 0.73 2.87
C SER A 84 22.52 1.46 1.53
N LEU A 85 23.43 2.42 1.32
CA LEU A 85 23.55 3.14 0.06
C LEU A 85 24.87 2.76 -0.62
N LYS A 86 24.82 2.56 -1.93
CA LYS A 86 26.01 2.37 -2.75
C LYS A 86 26.13 3.57 -3.68
N ILE A 87 27.24 4.30 -3.58
CA ILE A 87 27.56 5.38 -4.51
C ILE A 87 28.03 4.72 -5.81
N VAL A 88 27.37 5.04 -6.93
CA VAL A 88 27.60 4.39 -8.23
C VAL A 88 28.43 5.26 -9.18
N GLU A 89 28.58 6.55 -8.87
CA GLU A 89 29.33 7.52 -9.66
C GLU A 89 30.53 8.05 -8.87
N ASN A 90 31.60 8.44 -9.58
CA ASN A 90 32.74 9.09 -8.95
C ASN A 90 32.35 10.50 -8.53
N ILE A 91 31.91 10.64 -7.28
CA ILE A 91 31.63 11.94 -6.67
C ILE A 91 32.97 12.56 -6.27
N GLU A 92 33.34 13.66 -6.91
CA GLU A 92 34.59 14.41 -6.63
C GLU A 92 34.51 15.22 -5.31
N GLU A 93 33.32 15.33 -4.71
CA GLU A 93 33.10 16.05 -3.46
C GLU A 93 33.48 15.22 -2.22
N GLU A 94 34.21 15.83 -1.29
CA GLU A 94 34.60 15.23 -0.01
C GLU A 94 33.39 14.90 0.91
N LYS A 95 32.25 15.56 0.69
CA LYS A 95 31.02 15.39 1.50
C LYS A 95 29.76 15.36 0.63
N VAL A 96 29.06 14.23 0.67
CA VAL A 96 27.80 14.03 -0.07
C VAL A 96 26.60 14.20 0.87
N LYS A 97 25.66 15.07 0.50
CA LYS A 97 24.36 15.17 1.19
C LYS A 97 23.35 14.24 0.51
N LEU A 98 22.71 13.37 1.29
CA LEU A 98 21.76 12.38 0.80
C LEU A 98 20.40 12.60 1.47
N TRP A 99 19.33 12.57 0.68
CA TRP A 99 17.98 12.57 1.21
C TRP A 99 17.56 11.13 1.52
N LEU A 100 17.46 10.81 2.80
CA LEU A 100 17.02 9.49 3.26
C LEU A 100 15.51 9.54 3.56
N PRO A 101 14.74 8.51 3.15
CA PRO A 101 13.37 8.32 3.63
C PRO A 101 13.44 7.89 5.10
N PHE A 102 13.61 8.87 5.99
CA PHE A 102 13.64 8.67 7.43
C PHE A 102 12.22 8.79 7.99
N PRO A 103 11.74 7.80 8.75
CA PRO A 103 10.41 7.87 9.32
C PRO A 103 10.29 9.08 10.26
N LYS A 104 9.15 9.74 10.22
CA LYS A 104 8.84 10.84 11.14
C LYS A 104 8.04 10.29 12.31
N GLU A 105 8.19 10.91 13.48
CA GLU A 105 7.36 10.61 14.64
C GLU A 105 5.95 11.18 14.43
N GLU A 106 5.13 10.46 13.67
CA GLU A 106 3.75 10.84 13.37
C GLU A 106 2.86 9.58 13.32
N PHE A 107 1.56 9.77 13.52
CA PHE A 107 0.52 8.72 13.50
C PHE A 107 0.76 7.57 14.50
N GLN A 108 1.33 6.46 14.04
CA GLN A 108 1.49 5.19 14.77
C GLN A 108 2.95 4.89 15.15
N GLN A 109 3.88 5.77 14.81
CA GLN A 109 5.32 5.60 15.02
C GLN A 109 5.81 6.55 16.11
N LYS A 110 6.60 6.02 17.05
CA LYS A 110 7.18 6.76 18.19
C LYS A 110 8.61 6.31 18.42
N ASP A 111 9.41 7.13 19.10
CA ASP A 111 10.79 6.85 19.47
C ASP A 111 11.70 6.57 18.26
N VAL A 112 11.52 7.34 17.19
CA VAL A 112 12.30 7.16 15.96
C VAL A 112 13.69 7.76 16.15
N LYS A 113 14.71 6.90 16.10
CA LYS A 113 16.11 7.29 16.29
C LYS A 113 16.98 6.75 15.17
N LEU A 114 17.85 7.62 14.64
CA LEU A 114 18.95 7.17 13.80
C LEU A 114 20.00 6.53 14.70
N VAL A 115 20.26 5.25 14.47
CA VAL A 115 21.31 4.50 15.18
C VAL A 115 22.42 4.24 14.16
N SER A 116 23.42 5.13 14.14
CA SER A 116 24.61 5.01 13.28
C SER A 116 25.66 4.09 13.89
#